data_AF-A0A920Q369-F1
#
_entry.id   AF-A0A920Q369-F1
#
_cell.length_a   1.000
_cell.length_b   1.000
_cell.length_c   1.000
_cell.angle_alpha   90.00
_cell.angle_beta   90.00
_cell.angle_gamma   90.00
#
_symmetry.space_group_name_H-M   'P 1'
#
loop_
_entity.id
_entity.type
_entity.pdbx_description
1 polymer ?
#
loop_
_entity_poly.entity_id
_entity_poly.type
_entity_poly.pdbx_seq_one_letter_code
_entity_poly.pdbx_strand_id
1 'polypeptide(L)'
;MPIMPKHIMDDGTAINDMKGHPNNTAALEGDLIAVGSGPFRLTEWTNTEKIVLEAYEDFFMPGRPYLDSIIYLITPNEDTMMLGLESGEYDTGGYASVTNVEKVANNPDLVANPDELSGVGSLNHLQFNMSNDIISDLRVRQAIAYTIDRDFIINNLHQGQTEELLGGIHPSSPFYNPNVERYDVDLDKARSLLAEAGYADGLELKIHYIPGPNEQQLYVAEYISLALAEVGVDVEVVQSADLPSWAGIFFGGPDAWHMTMNAYFNWGDPVIGVQRAYVCANIVMGVFVNNSAYCNEEVDEILYAAAAETDFDARKALYDEFQVITAVELPFYGINALPIYGAHQTYVKNMPLGTWGSLSGMEDVWIDK
;
A
#
# COMPACT_ATOMS: atom_id res chain seq x y z
N MET A 1 -11.49 -4.88 -14.70
CA MET A 1 -12.74 -5.30 -14.03
C MET A 1 -13.14 -6.68 -14.53
N PRO A 2 -13.44 -7.64 -13.64
CA PRO A 2 -13.93 -8.97 -14.04
C PRO A 2 -15.34 -8.90 -14.63
N ILE A 3 -15.66 -9.82 -15.56
CA ILE A 3 -17.00 -9.95 -16.13
C ILE A 3 -17.85 -10.84 -15.21
N MET A 4 -18.96 -10.30 -14.71
CA MET A 4 -19.85 -11.00 -13.79
C MET A 4 -20.97 -11.76 -14.54
N PRO A 5 -21.34 -12.99 -14.10
CA PRO A 5 -22.34 -13.80 -14.77
C PRO A 5 -23.76 -13.28 -14.53
N LYS A 6 -24.33 -12.60 -15.53
CA LYS A 6 -25.70 -12.05 -15.48
C LYS A 6 -26.74 -13.08 -15.01
N HIS A 7 -26.67 -14.31 -15.51
CA HIS A 7 -27.64 -15.38 -15.19
C HIS A 7 -27.59 -15.86 -13.72
N ILE A 8 -26.60 -15.43 -12.95
CA ILE A 8 -26.48 -15.67 -11.49
C ILE A 8 -26.73 -14.38 -10.70
N MET A 9 -26.23 -13.25 -11.21
CA MET A 9 -26.19 -11.99 -10.45
C MET A 9 -27.37 -11.04 -10.73
N ASP A 10 -28.09 -11.20 -11.85
CA ASP A 10 -29.20 -10.32 -12.24
C ASP A 10 -30.55 -10.85 -11.74
N ASP A 11 -30.74 -10.79 -10.43
CA ASP A 11 -32.01 -11.11 -9.76
C ASP A 11 -32.88 -9.86 -9.48
N GLY A 12 -32.45 -8.71 -10.00
CA GLY A 12 -33.08 -7.41 -9.79
C GLY A 12 -32.51 -6.61 -8.61
N THR A 13 -31.52 -7.13 -7.88
CA THR A 13 -30.80 -6.38 -6.84
C THR A 13 -30.05 -5.19 -7.46
N ALA A 14 -30.22 -4.01 -6.89
CA ALA A 14 -29.51 -2.83 -7.35
C ALA A 14 -28.00 -2.97 -7.08
N ILE A 15 -27.16 -2.43 -7.97
CA ILE A 15 -25.70 -2.59 -7.88
C ILE A 15 -25.12 -2.13 -6.53
N ASN A 16 -25.70 -1.08 -5.94
CA ASN A 16 -25.27 -0.54 -4.63
C ASN A 16 -25.65 -1.46 -3.45
N ASP A 17 -26.62 -2.35 -3.65
CA ASP A 17 -27.11 -3.31 -2.66
C ASP A 17 -26.47 -4.69 -2.83
N MET A 18 -25.56 -4.86 -3.80
CA MET A 18 -24.86 -6.13 -4.04
C MET A 18 -23.88 -6.51 -2.91
N LYS A 19 -23.54 -5.56 -2.03
CA LYS A 19 -22.75 -5.83 -0.82
C LYS A 19 -23.62 -6.61 0.17
N GLY A 20 -23.31 -7.89 0.36
CA GLY A 20 -24.11 -8.78 1.20
C GLY A 20 -25.09 -9.68 0.43
N HIS A 21 -25.14 -9.57 -0.90
CA HIS A 21 -26.00 -10.39 -1.75
C HIS A 21 -25.66 -11.88 -1.61
N PRO A 22 -26.63 -12.81 -1.52
CA PRO A 22 -26.37 -14.24 -1.33
C PRO A 22 -25.40 -14.83 -2.35
N ASN A 23 -25.52 -14.47 -3.64
CA ASN A 23 -24.60 -14.95 -4.68
C ASN A 23 -23.22 -14.25 -4.68
N ASN A 24 -23.00 -13.32 -3.75
CA ASN A 24 -21.73 -12.64 -3.50
C ASN A 24 -21.13 -13.08 -2.14
N THR A 25 -21.97 -13.42 -1.16
CA THR A 25 -21.56 -13.84 0.19
C THR A 25 -21.52 -15.34 0.41
N ALA A 26 -22.14 -16.16 -0.45
CA ALA A 26 -22.10 -17.62 -0.30
C ALA A 26 -20.65 -18.16 -0.31
N ALA A 27 -19.72 -17.46 -0.98
CA ALA A 27 -18.28 -17.71 -0.88
C ALA A 27 -17.72 -17.63 0.57
N LEU A 28 -18.31 -16.83 1.46
CA LEU A 28 -17.88 -16.64 2.85
C LEU A 28 -18.42 -17.69 3.84
N GLU A 29 -19.50 -18.41 3.48
CA GLU A 29 -20.22 -19.31 4.40
C GLU A 29 -20.14 -20.79 3.99
N GLY A 30 -19.18 -21.15 3.13
CA GLY A 30 -18.92 -22.55 2.73
C GLY A 30 -19.78 -23.07 1.57
N ASP A 31 -20.79 -22.31 1.14
CA ASP A 31 -21.54 -22.55 -0.10
C ASP A 31 -20.87 -21.80 -1.26
N LEU A 32 -19.74 -22.31 -1.76
CA LEU A 32 -18.90 -21.63 -2.76
C LEU A 32 -19.64 -21.28 -4.07
N ILE A 33 -20.15 -20.05 -4.19
CA ILE A 33 -20.68 -19.49 -5.44
C ILE A 33 -19.79 -18.32 -5.88
N ALA A 34 -18.50 -18.58 -6.11
CA ALA A 34 -17.65 -17.67 -6.88
C ALA A 34 -17.61 -18.15 -8.34
N VAL A 35 -18.42 -17.53 -9.20
CA VAL A 35 -18.54 -17.93 -10.60
C VAL A 35 -17.94 -16.87 -11.52
N GLY A 36 -16.96 -17.29 -12.32
CA GLY A 36 -16.30 -16.47 -13.33
C GLY A 36 -16.01 -17.26 -14.60
N SER A 37 -15.22 -16.68 -15.49
CA SER A 37 -14.78 -17.30 -16.75
C SER A 37 -13.27 -17.52 -16.81
N GLY A 38 -12.62 -17.58 -15.64
CA GLY A 38 -11.18 -17.74 -15.52
C GLY A 38 -10.71 -19.20 -15.67
N PRO A 39 -9.38 -19.43 -15.70
CA PRO A 39 -8.80 -20.75 -15.88
C PRO A 39 -8.92 -21.67 -14.67
N PHE A 40 -9.18 -21.12 -13.47
CA PHE A 40 -9.35 -21.89 -12.25
C PHE A 40 -10.68 -21.54 -11.55
N ARG A 41 -11.25 -22.52 -10.87
CA ARG A 41 -12.46 -22.40 -10.04
C ARG A 41 -12.09 -22.49 -8.56
N LEU A 42 -12.75 -21.70 -7.72
CA LEU A 42 -12.61 -21.77 -6.27
C LEU A 42 -13.27 -23.06 -5.74
N THR A 43 -12.52 -23.89 -5.01
CA THR A 43 -13.01 -25.16 -4.45
C THR A 43 -12.90 -25.27 -2.93
N GLU A 44 -12.05 -24.46 -2.31
CA GLU A 44 -11.97 -24.33 -0.86
C GLU A 44 -11.57 -22.91 -0.48
N TRP A 45 -12.19 -22.39 0.56
CA TRP A 45 -11.73 -21.18 1.25
C TRP A 45 -11.86 -21.39 2.75
N THR A 46 -10.73 -21.43 3.42
CA THR A 46 -10.66 -21.41 4.87
C THR A 46 -10.16 -20.03 5.28
N ASN A 47 -11.04 -19.26 5.92
CA ASN A 47 -10.73 -17.88 6.29
C ASN A 47 -9.40 -17.81 7.07
N THR A 48 -8.54 -16.86 6.71
CA THR A 48 -7.19 -16.66 7.27
C THR A 48 -6.19 -17.82 7.15
N GLU A 49 -6.56 -18.94 6.52
CA GLU A 49 -5.67 -20.10 6.37
C GLU A 49 -5.28 -20.36 4.90
N LYS A 50 -6.26 -20.59 4.01
CA LYS A 50 -5.96 -20.95 2.62
C LYS A 50 -7.12 -20.72 1.64
N ILE A 51 -6.75 -20.63 0.36
CA ILE A 51 -7.67 -20.61 -0.79
C ILE A 51 -7.18 -21.67 -1.77
N VAL A 52 -8.05 -22.60 -2.17
CA VAL A 52 -7.75 -23.65 -3.15
C VAL A 52 -8.52 -23.37 -4.43
N LEU A 53 -7.79 -23.31 -5.53
CA LEU A 53 -8.34 -23.21 -6.88
C LEU A 53 -8.01 -24.48 -7.66
N GLU A 54 -8.98 -25.06 -8.36
CA GLU A 54 -8.77 -26.19 -9.27
C GLU A 54 -8.90 -25.76 -10.72
N ALA A 55 -8.20 -26.44 -11.63
CA ALA A 55 -8.32 -26.20 -13.07
C ALA A 55 -9.77 -26.31 -13.55
N TYR A 56 -10.15 -25.41 -14.46
CA TYR A 56 -11.41 -25.49 -15.18
C TYR A 56 -11.17 -26.10 -16.57
N GLU A 57 -11.58 -27.36 -16.74
CA GLU A 57 -11.33 -28.15 -17.97
C GLU A 57 -11.93 -27.52 -19.24
N ASP A 58 -13.04 -26.77 -19.09
CA ASP A 58 -13.74 -26.10 -20.20
C ASP A 58 -13.29 -24.64 -20.39
N PHE A 59 -12.08 -24.28 -19.95
CA PHE A 59 -11.53 -22.95 -20.17
C PHE A 59 -11.41 -22.63 -21.66
N PHE A 60 -11.71 -21.38 -22.05
CA PHE A 60 -11.88 -21.02 -23.45
C PHE A 60 -10.59 -21.08 -24.28
N MET A 61 -9.42 -21.12 -23.63
CA MET A 61 -8.13 -21.33 -24.28
C MET A 61 -7.80 -22.82 -24.31
N PRO A 62 -7.74 -23.46 -25.50
CA PRO A 62 -7.45 -24.88 -25.58
C PRO A 62 -6.08 -25.24 -24.98
N GLY A 63 -6.04 -26.29 -24.16
CA GLY A 63 -4.81 -26.78 -23.52
C GLY A 63 -4.34 -25.92 -22.34
N ARG A 64 -5.26 -25.23 -21.67
CA ARG A 64 -5.03 -24.40 -20.49
C ARG A 64 -6.12 -24.63 -19.44
N PRO A 65 -5.83 -24.38 -18.13
CA PRO A 65 -4.50 -24.11 -17.57
C PRO A 65 -3.59 -25.34 -17.59
N TYR A 66 -2.27 -25.16 -17.37
CA TYR A 66 -1.35 -26.29 -17.23
C TYR A 66 -1.30 -26.90 -15.82
N LEU A 67 -1.56 -26.11 -14.78
CA LEU A 67 -1.62 -26.60 -13.40
C LEU A 67 -2.98 -27.24 -13.14
N ASP A 68 -3.00 -28.34 -12.38
CA ASP A 68 -4.23 -28.96 -11.89
C ASP A 68 -4.89 -28.12 -10.78
N SER A 69 -4.08 -27.45 -9.96
CA SER A 69 -4.54 -26.66 -8.82
C SER A 69 -3.53 -25.56 -8.43
N ILE A 70 -4.04 -24.50 -7.81
CA ILE A 70 -3.27 -23.47 -7.11
C ILE A 70 -3.78 -23.41 -5.67
N ILE A 71 -2.85 -23.45 -4.71
CA ILE A 71 -3.15 -23.32 -3.29
C ILE A 71 -2.48 -22.05 -2.78
N TYR A 72 -3.27 -21.04 -2.43
CA TYR A 72 -2.78 -19.87 -1.72
C TYR A 72 -2.81 -20.14 -0.22
N LEU A 73 -1.64 -20.09 0.42
CA LEU A 73 -1.52 -20.20 1.88
C LEU A 73 -1.37 -18.80 2.47
N ILE A 74 -2.25 -18.47 3.41
CA ILE A 74 -2.26 -17.17 4.08
C ILE A 74 -1.24 -17.25 5.22
N THR A 75 -0.07 -16.64 5.00
CA THR A 75 1.03 -16.63 5.97
C THR A 75 1.27 -15.19 6.46
N PRO A 76 0.76 -14.79 7.64
CA PRO A 76 0.87 -13.41 8.12
C PRO A 76 2.30 -12.96 8.44
N ASN A 77 3.21 -13.91 8.68
CA ASN A 77 4.60 -13.64 9.01
C ASN A 77 5.49 -13.94 7.79
N GLU A 78 6.13 -12.91 7.25
CA GLU A 78 6.93 -13.02 6.03
C GLU A 78 8.15 -13.95 6.20
N ASP A 79 8.80 -13.97 7.36
CA ASP A 79 9.94 -14.87 7.60
C ASP A 79 9.52 -16.35 7.54
N THR A 80 8.35 -16.68 8.07
CA THR A 80 7.76 -18.02 7.93
C THR A 80 7.48 -18.35 6.46
N MET A 81 6.99 -17.37 5.70
CA MET A 81 6.76 -17.53 4.26
C MET A 81 8.07 -17.82 3.52
N MET A 82 9.13 -17.06 3.83
CA MET A 82 10.45 -17.25 3.25
C MET A 82 11.05 -18.63 3.56
N LEU A 83 10.91 -19.13 4.80
CA LEU A 83 11.37 -20.47 5.17
C LEU A 83 10.63 -21.58 4.39
N GLY A 84 9.32 -21.43 4.20
CA GLY A 84 8.53 -22.36 3.38
C GLY A 84 8.96 -22.34 1.91
N LEU A 85 9.26 -21.15 1.37
CA LEU A 85 9.81 -21.00 0.03
C LEU A 85 11.20 -21.63 -0.09
N GLU A 86 12.12 -21.38 0.84
CA GLU A 86 13.48 -21.94 0.84
C GLU A 86 13.50 -23.46 0.96
N SER A 87 12.58 -24.04 1.73
CA SER A 87 12.47 -25.49 1.89
C SER A 87 11.78 -26.20 0.72
N GLY A 88 11.18 -25.43 -0.20
CA GLY A 88 10.37 -25.96 -1.29
C GLY A 88 8.98 -26.44 -0.87
N GLU A 89 8.53 -26.10 0.34
CA GLU A 89 7.14 -26.25 0.77
C GLU A 89 6.22 -25.35 -0.07
N TYR A 90 6.70 -24.16 -0.44
CA TYR A 90 6.02 -23.23 -1.33
C TYR A 90 6.74 -23.12 -2.67
N ASP A 91 5.97 -23.15 -3.76
CA ASP A 91 6.52 -23.03 -5.12
C ASP A 91 6.83 -21.56 -5.48
N THR A 92 6.10 -20.60 -4.90
CA THR A 92 6.27 -19.15 -5.12
C THR A 92 5.82 -18.36 -3.89
N GLY A 93 6.37 -17.16 -3.71
CA GLY A 93 6.00 -16.24 -2.64
C GLY A 93 6.31 -14.78 -2.98
N GLY A 94 5.56 -13.86 -2.36
CA GLY A 94 5.79 -12.42 -2.43
C GLY A 94 6.21 -11.88 -1.07
N TYR A 95 7.13 -10.92 -1.04
CA TYR A 95 7.68 -10.33 0.17
C TYR A 95 7.95 -8.84 -0.03
N ALA A 96 7.90 -8.07 1.05
CA ALA A 96 8.24 -6.65 1.05
C ALA A 96 9.51 -6.36 1.87
N SER A 97 10.05 -7.34 2.60
CA SER A 97 11.28 -7.11 3.34
C SER A 97 12.48 -6.95 2.43
N VAL A 98 13.14 -5.81 2.58
CA VAL A 98 14.40 -5.49 1.93
C VAL A 98 15.55 -6.37 2.41
N THR A 99 15.43 -6.94 3.62
CA THR A 99 16.44 -7.87 4.17
C THR A 99 16.37 -9.26 3.52
N ASN A 100 15.22 -9.62 2.96
CA ASN A 100 15.03 -10.91 2.28
C ASN A 100 15.52 -10.87 0.83
N VAL A 101 15.69 -9.68 0.23
CA VAL A 101 16.21 -9.52 -1.15
C VAL A 101 17.57 -10.20 -1.33
N GLU A 102 18.53 -9.92 -0.45
CA GLU A 102 19.86 -10.53 -0.55
C GLU A 102 19.84 -12.04 -0.30
N LYS A 103 18.96 -12.53 0.58
CA LYS A 103 18.81 -13.97 0.84
C LYS A 103 18.33 -14.70 -0.42
N VAL A 104 17.30 -14.16 -1.07
CA VAL A 104 16.76 -14.72 -2.32
C VAL A 104 17.79 -14.63 -3.44
N ALA A 105 18.44 -13.48 -3.62
CA ALA A 105 19.42 -13.27 -4.68
C ALA A 105 20.62 -14.23 -4.59
N ASN A 106 20.99 -14.65 -3.37
CA ASN A 106 22.09 -15.58 -3.12
C ASN A 106 21.65 -17.06 -3.07
N ASN A 107 20.35 -17.35 -3.16
CA ASN A 107 19.84 -18.71 -3.14
C ASN A 107 19.74 -19.28 -4.58
N PRO A 108 20.57 -20.27 -4.96
CA PRO A 108 20.58 -20.82 -6.32
C PRO A 108 19.33 -21.64 -6.67
N ASP A 109 18.52 -22.02 -5.68
CA ASP A 109 17.30 -22.81 -5.88
C ASP A 109 16.06 -21.93 -6.14
N LEU A 110 16.21 -20.60 -6.02
CA LEU A 110 15.17 -19.61 -6.24
C LEU A 110 15.47 -18.70 -7.44
N VAL A 111 14.41 -18.24 -8.08
CA VAL A 111 14.43 -17.19 -9.09
C VAL A 111 13.79 -15.94 -8.48
N ALA A 112 14.57 -14.86 -8.38
CA ALA A 112 14.11 -13.58 -7.85
C ALA A 112 13.27 -12.81 -8.89
N ASN A 113 12.19 -12.18 -8.42
CA ASN A 113 11.34 -11.27 -9.16
C ASN A 113 11.37 -9.90 -8.46
N PRO A 114 12.34 -9.03 -8.78
CA PRO A 114 12.53 -7.79 -8.03
C PRO A 114 11.41 -6.74 -8.22
N ASP A 115 10.65 -6.86 -9.32
CA ASP A 115 9.60 -5.89 -9.70
C ASP A 115 8.17 -6.46 -9.54
N GLU A 116 8.02 -7.45 -8.65
CA GLU A 116 6.74 -8.10 -8.37
C GLU A 116 5.68 -7.05 -7.99
N LEU A 117 4.55 -7.04 -8.69
CA LEU A 117 3.47 -6.07 -8.45
C LEU A 117 3.87 -4.59 -8.57
N SER A 118 4.94 -4.24 -9.29
CA SER A 118 5.37 -2.84 -9.51
C SER A 118 4.25 -1.93 -10.08
N GLY A 119 3.29 -2.48 -10.82
CA GLY A 119 2.11 -1.78 -11.34
C GLY A 119 1.06 -1.40 -10.28
N VAL A 120 1.15 -1.97 -9.07
CA VAL A 120 0.34 -1.56 -7.92
C VAL A 120 0.79 -0.20 -7.38
N GLY A 121 2.06 0.17 -7.58
CA GLY A 121 2.60 1.47 -7.17
C GLY A 121 2.46 1.68 -5.67
N SER A 122 3.10 0.81 -4.88
CA SER A 122 3.03 0.83 -3.42
C SER A 122 3.87 1.95 -2.83
N LEU A 123 3.28 2.71 -1.91
CA LEU A 123 3.90 3.86 -1.24
C LEU A 123 3.93 3.60 0.25
N ASN A 124 5.01 3.95 0.92
CA ASN A 124 5.09 4.03 2.37
C ASN A 124 5.22 5.48 2.79
N HIS A 125 4.33 5.95 3.66
CA HIS A 125 4.28 7.34 4.08
C HIS A 125 3.90 7.47 5.55
N LEU A 126 4.28 8.60 6.13
CA LEU A 126 3.73 9.08 7.39
C LEU A 126 2.44 9.85 7.10
N GLN A 127 1.33 9.31 7.55
CA GLN A 127 0.00 9.93 7.43
C GLN A 127 -0.30 10.80 8.66
N PHE A 128 -0.84 12.00 8.44
CA PHE A 128 -1.20 12.95 9.50
C PHE A 128 -2.72 13.01 9.73
N ASN A 129 -3.14 13.03 10.99
CA ASN A 129 -4.55 13.21 11.36
C ASN A 129 -4.91 14.69 11.49
N MET A 130 -5.38 15.34 10.42
CA MET A 130 -5.77 16.76 10.49
C MET A 130 -7.11 17.02 11.17
N SER A 131 -7.83 15.98 11.61
CA SER A 131 -8.96 16.17 12.53
C SER A 131 -8.52 16.50 13.96
N ASN A 132 -7.27 16.17 14.31
CA ASN A 132 -6.66 16.49 15.60
C ASN A 132 -6.16 17.95 15.62
N ASP A 133 -6.46 18.70 16.68
CA ASP A 133 -6.14 20.12 16.78
C ASP A 133 -4.63 20.41 16.61
N ILE A 134 -3.75 19.58 17.19
CA ILE A 134 -2.29 19.78 17.14
C ILE A 134 -1.79 19.53 15.71
N ILE A 135 -2.18 18.41 15.12
CA ILE A 135 -1.71 17.98 13.81
C ILE A 135 -2.36 18.78 12.67
N SER A 136 -3.51 19.42 12.91
CA SER A 136 -4.15 20.34 11.96
C SER A 136 -3.30 21.59 11.67
N ASP A 137 -2.41 21.99 12.59
CA ASP A 137 -1.48 23.10 12.38
C ASP A 137 -0.39 22.69 11.38
N LEU A 138 -0.36 23.38 10.24
CA LEU A 138 0.62 23.16 9.17
C LEU A 138 2.06 23.24 9.67
N ARG A 139 2.35 24.14 10.61
CA ARG A 139 3.71 24.35 11.14
C ARG A 139 4.21 23.13 11.90
N VAL A 140 3.31 22.44 12.62
CA VAL A 140 3.64 21.19 13.31
C VAL A 140 4.00 20.10 12.30
N ARG A 141 3.20 19.92 11.23
CA ARG A 141 3.49 18.92 10.18
C ARG A 141 4.80 19.24 9.45
N GLN A 142 5.04 20.50 9.12
CA GLN A 142 6.29 20.94 8.50
C GLN A 142 7.49 20.75 9.40
N ALA A 143 7.38 21.02 10.70
CA ALA A 143 8.45 20.76 11.66
C ALA A 143 8.78 19.26 11.73
N ILE A 144 7.76 18.40 11.75
CA ILE A 144 7.95 16.95 11.70
C ILE A 144 8.69 16.55 10.42
N ALA A 145 8.24 17.04 9.25
CA ALA A 145 8.87 16.75 7.97
C ALA A 145 10.35 17.19 7.90
N TYR A 146 10.69 18.39 8.39
CA TYR A 146 12.08 18.88 8.47
C TYR A 146 12.97 18.13 9.46
N THR A 147 12.41 17.26 10.30
CA THR A 147 13.17 16.49 11.30
C THR A 147 13.61 15.12 10.78
N ILE A 148 12.89 14.57 9.79
CA ILE A 148 13.07 13.18 9.35
C ILE A 148 14.13 13.11 8.25
N ASP A 149 15.22 12.37 8.47
CA ASP A 149 16.22 12.09 7.44
C ASP A 149 15.76 10.91 6.57
N ARG A 150 15.12 11.23 5.44
CA ARG A 150 14.69 10.23 4.45
C ARG A 150 15.87 9.45 3.86
N ASP A 151 17.00 10.10 3.65
CA ASP A 151 18.20 9.46 3.10
C ASP A 151 18.77 8.45 4.09
N PHE A 152 18.74 8.73 5.40
CA PHE A 152 19.11 7.76 6.43
C PHE A 152 18.20 6.53 6.40
N ILE A 153 16.87 6.72 6.29
CA ILE A 153 15.93 5.59 6.21
C ILE A 153 16.28 4.72 5.00
N ILE A 154 16.39 5.32 3.81
CA ILE A 154 16.66 4.58 2.57
C ILE A 154 18.02 3.88 2.61
N ASN A 155 19.10 4.58 2.99
CA ASN A 155 20.45 4.05 2.88
C ASN A 155 20.84 3.15 4.05
N ASN A 156 20.35 3.41 5.27
CA ASN A 156 20.78 2.72 6.48
C ASN A 156 19.76 1.68 6.96
N LEU A 157 18.48 2.03 7.03
CA LEU A 157 17.44 1.08 7.45
C LEU A 157 17.08 0.13 6.30
N HIS A 158 16.96 0.67 5.08
CA HIS A 158 16.57 -0.11 3.92
C HIS A 158 17.74 -0.55 3.02
N GLN A 159 18.99 -0.23 3.39
CA GLN A 159 20.20 -0.66 2.68
C GLN A 159 20.24 -0.29 1.18
N GLY A 160 19.57 0.80 0.80
CA GLY A 160 19.47 1.28 -0.58
C GLY A 160 18.51 0.48 -1.47
N GLN A 161 17.68 -0.40 -0.90
CA GLN A 161 16.76 -1.26 -1.65
C GLN A 161 15.41 -0.60 -1.98
N THR A 162 15.14 0.60 -1.45
CA THR A 162 13.90 1.36 -1.71
C THR A 162 14.19 2.68 -2.40
N GLU A 163 13.23 3.17 -3.19
CA GLU A 163 13.34 4.48 -3.84
C GLU A 163 12.75 5.60 -3.00
N GLU A 164 13.24 6.82 -3.20
CA GLU A 164 12.70 8.03 -2.58
C GLU A 164 11.26 8.30 -3.02
N LEU A 165 10.43 8.76 -2.07
CA LEU A 165 9.08 9.22 -2.33
C LEU A 165 8.90 10.65 -1.82
N LEU A 166 8.64 11.59 -2.73
CA LEU A 166 8.45 13.01 -2.39
C LEU A 166 6.98 13.47 -2.34
N GLY A 167 6.04 12.61 -2.75
CA GLY A 167 4.63 12.99 -2.83
C GLY A 167 3.67 11.80 -2.85
N GLY A 168 2.44 12.06 -3.27
CA GLY A 168 1.35 11.07 -3.29
C GLY A 168 1.33 10.12 -4.49
N ILE A 169 2.21 10.32 -5.47
CA ILE A 169 2.30 9.55 -6.72
C ILE A 169 3.62 8.77 -6.75
N HIS A 170 3.55 7.48 -7.10
CA HIS A 170 4.70 6.59 -7.18
C HIS A 170 5.73 7.07 -8.24
N PRO A 171 7.05 7.02 -7.97
CA PRO A 171 8.09 7.48 -8.89
C PRO A 171 8.08 6.84 -10.29
N SER A 172 7.64 5.59 -10.39
CA SER A 172 7.49 4.89 -11.68
C SER A 172 6.31 5.39 -12.53
N SER A 173 5.40 6.18 -11.96
CA SER A 173 4.26 6.74 -12.69
C SER A 173 4.72 7.84 -13.64
N PRO A 174 4.21 7.89 -14.88
CA PRO A 174 4.49 8.99 -15.80
C PRO A 174 3.91 10.33 -15.30
N PHE A 175 3.05 10.32 -14.27
CA PHE A 175 2.48 11.51 -13.63
C PHE A 175 3.26 12.00 -12.40
N TYR A 176 4.36 11.35 -12.02
CA TYR A 176 5.18 11.78 -10.89
C TYR A 176 5.84 13.14 -11.11
N ASN A 177 5.86 13.96 -10.06
CA ASN A 177 6.59 15.23 -10.02
C ASN A 177 7.73 15.16 -9.01
N PRO A 178 9.00 15.06 -9.44
CA PRO A 178 10.14 15.10 -8.52
C PRO A 178 10.48 16.52 -8.04
N ASN A 179 9.88 17.57 -8.63
CA ASN A 179 10.21 18.97 -8.34
C ASN A 179 9.24 19.55 -7.31
N VAL A 180 9.23 18.99 -6.12
CA VAL A 180 8.43 19.45 -4.97
C VAL A 180 9.33 19.72 -3.76
N GLU A 181 8.78 20.33 -2.71
CA GLU A 181 9.55 20.54 -1.46
C GLU A 181 9.95 19.19 -0.86
N ARG A 182 11.26 18.95 -0.79
CA ARG A 182 11.83 17.68 -0.32
C ARG A 182 11.82 17.53 1.21
N TYR A 183 11.80 18.66 1.93
CA TYR A 183 12.00 18.75 3.38
C TYR A 183 13.32 18.11 3.82
N ASP A 184 14.44 18.58 3.25
CA ASP A 184 15.77 18.21 3.74
C ASP A 184 15.92 18.60 5.22
N VAL A 185 16.65 17.79 5.99
CA VAL A 185 16.75 17.95 7.45
C VAL A 185 17.20 19.36 7.84
N ASP A 186 16.37 20.05 8.63
CA ASP A 186 16.63 21.37 9.19
C ASP A 186 16.01 21.48 10.60
N LEU A 187 16.79 21.05 11.60
CA LEU A 187 16.34 20.99 12.99
C LEU A 187 16.08 22.37 13.60
N ASP A 188 16.81 23.41 13.15
CA ASP A 188 16.61 24.77 13.63
C ASP A 188 15.28 25.33 13.11
N LYS A 189 14.97 25.08 11.83
CA LYS A 189 13.66 25.42 11.25
C LYS A 189 12.53 24.64 11.93
N ALA A 190 12.72 23.35 12.19
CA ALA A 190 11.73 22.54 12.91
C ALA A 190 11.43 23.11 14.32
N ARG A 191 12.47 23.47 15.10
CA ARG A 191 12.28 24.13 16.41
C ARG A 191 11.57 25.47 16.30
N SER A 192 11.91 26.29 15.30
CA SER A 192 11.26 27.58 15.07
C SER A 192 9.77 27.40 14.79
N LEU A 193 9.42 26.48 13.90
CA LEU A 193 8.03 26.18 13.55
C LEU A 193 7.23 25.65 14.75
N LEU A 194 7.81 24.76 15.56
CA LEU A 194 7.18 24.28 16.81
C LEU A 194 6.97 25.42 17.82
N ALA A 195 7.97 26.30 17.99
CA ALA A 195 7.85 27.45 18.89
C ALA A 195 6.77 28.44 18.42
N GLU A 196 6.70 28.72 17.12
CA GLU A 196 5.65 29.55 16.51
C GLU A 196 4.26 28.93 16.65
N ALA A 197 4.18 27.59 16.62
CA ALA A 197 2.96 26.82 16.90
C ALA A 197 2.59 26.76 18.39
N GLY A 198 3.44 27.27 19.28
CA GLY A 198 3.17 27.32 20.72
C GLY A 198 3.72 26.14 21.52
N TYR A 199 4.60 25.33 20.92
CA TYR A 199 5.17 24.10 21.49
C TYR A 199 6.68 24.24 21.80
N ALA A 200 7.14 25.45 22.15
CA ALA A 200 8.55 25.69 22.48
C ALA A 200 9.05 24.90 23.70
N ASP A 201 8.15 24.59 24.64
CA ASP A 201 8.45 23.85 25.88
C ASP A 201 8.25 22.33 25.72
N GLY A 202 7.96 21.87 24.49
CA GLY A 202 7.78 20.47 24.15
C GLY A 202 6.36 20.10 23.71
N LEU A 203 6.24 18.91 23.13
CA LEU A 203 4.99 18.37 22.60
C LEU A 203 4.99 16.84 22.74
N GLU A 204 3.87 16.25 23.13
CA GLU A 204 3.70 14.80 23.19
C GLU A 204 2.79 14.34 22.04
N LEU A 205 3.24 13.36 21.26
CA LEU A 205 2.49 12.78 20.14
C LEU A 205 2.48 11.25 20.20
N LYS A 206 1.68 10.66 19.30
CA LYS A 206 1.57 9.21 19.12
C LYS A 206 1.75 8.86 17.66
N ILE A 207 2.62 7.90 17.38
CA ILE A 207 2.78 7.30 16.06
C ILE A 207 2.31 5.86 16.08
N HIS A 208 1.32 5.56 15.26
CA HIS A 208 0.91 4.18 14.96
C HIS A 208 1.64 3.70 13.69
N TYR A 209 1.54 2.42 13.38
CA TYR A 209 2.00 1.89 12.11
C TYR A 209 1.15 0.70 11.68
N ILE A 210 0.93 0.58 10.37
CA ILE A 210 0.29 -0.59 9.78
C ILE A 210 1.19 -1.82 10.02
N PRO A 211 0.64 -2.96 10.47
CA PRO A 211 1.44 -4.18 10.61
C PRO A 211 2.05 -4.61 9.28
N GLY A 212 3.34 -4.94 9.30
CA GLY A 212 4.14 -5.31 8.13
C GLY A 212 5.59 -5.59 8.54
N PRO A 213 6.53 -5.69 7.58
CA PRO A 213 7.95 -5.86 7.87
C PRO A 213 8.46 -4.76 8.81
N ASN A 214 9.18 -5.16 9.86
CA ASN A 214 9.58 -4.24 10.94
C ASN A 214 10.42 -3.09 10.41
N GLU A 215 11.33 -3.34 9.47
CA GLU A 215 12.22 -2.35 8.90
C GLU A 215 11.51 -1.32 8.04
N GLN A 216 10.35 -1.64 7.46
CA GLN A 216 9.52 -0.69 6.72
C GLN A 216 8.59 0.13 7.63
N GLN A 217 8.23 -0.41 8.80
CA GLN A 217 7.16 0.13 9.65
C GLN A 217 7.64 0.48 11.05
N LEU A 218 7.93 -0.51 11.89
CA LEU A 218 8.34 -0.33 13.29
C LEU A 218 9.64 0.49 13.41
N TYR A 219 10.71 0.09 12.71
CA TYR A 219 12.02 0.74 12.83
C TYR A 219 12.00 2.16 12.25
N VAL A 220 11.18 2.40 11.22
CA VAL A 220 10.94 3.76 10.71
C VAL A 220 10.21 4.61 11.76
N ALA A 221 9.15 4.08 12.39
CA ALA A 221 8.43 4.80 13.44
C ALA A 221 9.29 5.07 14.68
N GLU A 222 10.14 4.13 15.10
CA GLU A 222 11.12 4.29 16.18
C GLU A 222 12.17 5.35 15.81
N TYR A 223 12.68 5.32 14.58
CA TYR A 223 13.60 6.34 14.08
C TYR A 223 12.96 7.74 14.08
N ILE A 224 11.71 7.86 13.60
CA ILE A 224 10.96 9.13 13.62
C ILE A 224 10.80 9.62 15.06
N SER A 225 10.44 8.76 16.00
CA SER A 225 10.34 9.10 17.43
C SER A 225 11.67 9.63 17.99
N LEU A 226 12.78 8.94 17.71
CA LEU A 226 14.12 9.36 18.12
C LEU A 226 14.54 10.70 17.51
N ALA A 227 14.28 10.91 16.22
CA ALA A 227 14.60 12.16 15.53
C ALA A 227 13.78 13.34 16.09
N LEU A 228 12.48 13.11 16.33
CA LEU A 228 11.57 14.12 16.89
C LEU A 228 11.92 14.52 18.34
N ALA A 229 12.51 13.61 19.12
CA ALA A 229 13.03 13.94 20.45
C ALA A 229 14.12 15.03 20.38
N GLU A 230 14.88 15.11 19.29
CA GLU A 230 15.88 16.18 19.12
C GLU A 230 15.23 17.56 19.05
N VAL A 231 13.99 17.68 18.55
CA VAL A 231 13.23 18.94 18.47
C VAL A 231 12.26 19.15 19.62
N GLY A 232 12.36 18.35 20.68
CA GLY A 232 11.53 18.47 21.88
C GLY A 232 10.14 17.86 21.74
N VAL A 233 9.93 16.98 20.75
CA VAL A 233 8.68 16.26 20.57
C VAL A 233 8.88 14.82 21.07
N ASP A 234 8.20 14.47 22.15
CA ASP A 234 8.17 13.10 22.68
C ASP A 234 7.08 12.30 21.96
N VAL A 235 7.44 11.15 21.39
CA VAL A 235 6.54 10.36 20.55
C VAL A 235 6.43 8.93 21.06
N GLU A 236 5.23 8.58 21.51
CA GLU A 236 4.87 7.20 21.84
C GLU A 236 4.65 6.38 20.54
N VAL A 237 5.46 5.34 20.35
CA VAL A 237 5.26 4.36 19.27
C VAL A 237 4.24 3.32 19.71
N VAL A 238 3.09 3.29 19.04
CA VAL A 238 1.96 2.41 19.41
C VAL A 238 1.86 1.24 18.43
N GLN A 239 2.20 0.05 18.93
CA GLN A 239 2.10 -1.20 18.17
C GLN A 239 0.67 -1.76 18.19
N SER A 240 0.17 -2.11 17.01
CA SER A 240 -1.07 -2.88 16.84
C SER A 240 -0.76 -4.36 16.60
N ALA A 241 -1.61 -5.25 17.12
CA ALA A 241 -1.39 -6.70 16.99
C ALA A 241 -1.63 -7.23 15.57
N ASP A 242 -2.58 -6.64 14.86
CA ASP A 242 -3.01 -7.03 13.51
C ASP A 242 -3.63 -5.84 12.75
N LEU A 243 -3.91 -6.06 11.46
CA LEU A 243 -4.48 -5.04 10.58
C LEU A 243 -5.83 -4.49 11.08
N PRO A 244 -6.79 -5.31 11.57
CA PRO A 244 -8.01 -4.80 12.17
C PRO A 244 -7.78 -3.90 13.39
N SER A 245 -6.85 -4.26 14.28
CA SER A 245 -6.52 -3.47 15.46
C SER A 245 -5.95 -2.10 15.08
N TRP A 246 -5.04 -2.06 14.10
CA TRP A 246 -4.52 -0.80 13.57
C TRP A 246 -5.61 0.03 12.89
N ALA A 247 -6.43 -0.59 12.03
CA ALA A 247 -7.53 0.09 11.37
C ALA A 247 -8.53 0.71 12.34
N GLY A 248 -8.66 0.15 13.55
CA GLY A 248 -9.50 0.66 14.63
C GLY A 248 -9.20 2.11 15.03
N ILE A 249 -7.98 2.62 14.82
CA ILE A 249 -7.63 4.01 15.17
C ILE A 249 -8.47 5.03 14.41
N PHE A 250 -8.83 4.73 13.15
CA PHE A 250 -9.65 5.61 12.31
C PHE A 250 -11.10 5.72 12.78
N PHE A 251 -11.51 4.86 13.72
CA PHE A 251 -12.83 4.87 14.34
C PHE A 251 -12.84 5.49 15.75
N GLY A 252 -11.67 5.83 16.30
CA GLY A 252 -11.52 6.36 17.65
C GLY A 252 -11.70 7.88 17.78
N GLY A 253 -11.86 8.61 16.67
CA GLY A 253 -12.00 10.06 16.63
C GLY A 253 -10.66 10.82 16.62
N PRO A 254 -10.69 12.16 16.72
CA PRO A 254 -9.52 13.02 16.55
C PRO A 254 -8.34 12.75 17.48
N ASP A 255 -8.59 12.30 18.71
CA ASP A 255 -7.54 12.10 19.73
C ASP A 255 -6.98 10.67 19.74
N ALA A 256 -7.51 9.77 18.91
CA ALA A 256 -7.11 8.37 18.91
C ALA A 256 -5.71 8.15 18.33
N TRP A 257 -5.25 9.04 17.45
CA TRP A 257 -3.93 8.99 16.82
C TRP A 257 -3.53 10.38 16.31
N HIS A 258 -2.23 10.68 16.31
CA HIS A 258 -1.68 11.93 15.75
C HIS A 258 -1.12 11.68 14.34
N MET A 259 -0.32 10.63 14.21
CA MET A 259 0.26 10.21 12.94
C MET A 259 0.33 8.67 12.85
N THR A 260 0.38 8.12 11.64
CA THR A 260 0.59 6.69 11.43
C THR A 260 1.45 6.44 10.21
N MET A 261 2.39 5.50 10.31
CA MET A 261 2.97 4.88 9.11
C MET A 261 1.88 4.08 8.40
N ASN A 262 1.80 4.23 7.08
CA ASN A 262 0.75 3.62 6.27
C ASN A 262 1.26 3.30 4.87
N ALA A 263 0.71 2.25 4.28
CA ALA A 263 1.04 1.80 2.94
C ALA A 263 -0.17 1.92 2.00
N TYR A 264 -0.07 2.76 0.97
CA TYR A 264 -1.13 2.94 -0.04
C TYR A 264 -0.69 2.43 -1.41
N PHE A 265 -1.67 2.06 -2.23
CA PHE A 265 -1.48 1.57 -3.59
C PHE A 265 -2.06 2.57 -4.58
N ASN A 266 -1.23 3.06 -5.52
CA ASN A 266 -1.63 4.03 -6.54
C ASN A 266 -2.33 3.41 -7.75
N TRP A 267 -2.04 2.13 -8.04
CA TRP A 267 -2.40 1.46 -9.28
C TRP A 267 -1.84 2.18 -10.52
N GLY A 268 -2.19 1.70 -11.72
CA GLY A 268 -1.66 2.23 -12.98
C GLY A 268 -2.18 3.62 -13.38
N ASP A 269 -3.20 4.14 -12.70
CA ASP A 269 -3.76 5.47 -12.95
C ASP A 269 -4.10 6.20 -11.62
N PRO A 270 -3.67 7.46 -11.43
CA PRO A 270 -3.89 8.18 -10.17
C PRO A 270 -5.37 8.33 -9.76
N VAL A 271 -6.33 8.29 -10.70
CA VAL A 271 -7.77 8.33 -10.39
C VAL A 271 -8.19 7.14 -9.51
N ILE A 272 -7.53 5.99 -9.67
CA ILE A 272 -7.88 4.75 -8.99
C ILE A 272 -7.35 4.76 -7.56
N GLY A 273 -6.03 4.94 -7.39
CA GLY A 273 -5.37 4.74 -6.11
C GLY A 273 -4.98 6.01 -5.36
N VAL A 274 -4.76 7.13 -6.06
CA VAL A 274 -4.30 8.40 -5.47
C VAL A 274 -5.48 9.25 -5.04
N GLN A 275 -6.41 9.56 -5.94
CA GLN A 275 -7.49 10.53 -5.72
C GLN A 275 -8.29 10.27 -4.43
N ARG A 276 -8.62 9.00 -4.14
CA ARG A 276 -9.35 8.57 -2.94
C ARG A 276 -8.71 9.04 -1.63
N ALA A 277 -7.39 9.24 -1.60
CA ALA A 277 -6.66 9.60 -0.39
C ALA A 277 -6.72 11.11 -0.09
N TYR A 278 -7.10 11.93 -1.08
CA TYR A 278 -6.97 13.40 -0.99
C TYR A 278 -8.31 14.13 -1.14
N VAL A 279 -9.30 13.54 -1.81
CA VAL A 279 -10.56 14.28 -2.06
C VAL A 279 -11.38 14.48 -0.79
N CYS A 280 -11.93 15.68 -0.61
CA CYS A 280 -12.74 16.05 0.57
C CYS A 280 -13.94 15.12 0.75
N ALA A 281 -14.61 14.77 -0.36
CA ALA A 281 -15.80 13.92 -0.34
C ALA A 281 -15.53 12.48 0.16
N ASN A 282 -14.27 12.05 0.21
CA ASN A 282 -13.87 10.74 0.69
C ASN A 282 -13.32 10.77 2.13
N ILE A 283 -13.52 11.86 2.87
CA ILE A 283 -13.37 11.90 4.32
C ILE A 283 -14.57 11.18 4.92
N VAL A 284 -14.44 9.85 5.00
CA VAL A 284 -15.47 8.96 5.51
C VAL A 284 -14.87 7.98 6.52
N MET A 285 -15.71 7.37 7.33
CA MET A 285 -15.26 6.29 8.20
C MET A 285 -14.94 5.05 7.37
N GLY A 286 -13.68 4.62 7.42
CA GLY A 286 -13.19 3.49 6.64
C GLY A 286 -11.68 3.36 6.74
N VAL A 287 -11.12 2.44 5.96
CA VAL A 287 -9.67 2.24 5.82
C VAL A 287 -9.30 2.50 4.37
N PHE A 288 -8.13 3.10 4.14
CA PHE A 288 -7.65 3.44 2.80
C PHE A 288 -8.60 4.39 2.05
N VAL A 289 -9.19 5.32 2.80
CA VAL A 289 -9.96 6.46 2.30
C VAL A 289 -9.18 7.74 2.62
N ASN A 290 -9.78 8.93 2.54
CA ASN A 290 -9.12 10.13 3.04
C ASN A 290 -9.17 10.15 4.58
N ASN A 291 -8.38 9.27 5.20
CA ASN A 291 -8.28 9.14 6.66
C ASN A 291 -7.52 10.32 7.30
N SER A 292 -6.77 11.10 6.52
CA SER A 292 -6.05 12.27 7.02
C SER A 292 -6.97 13.44 7.38
N ALA A 293 -8.26 13.37 7.01
CA ALA A 293 -9.21 14.48 7.08
C ALA A 293 -8.72 15.73 6.33
N TYR A 294 -7.91 15.53 5.27
CA TYR A 294 -7.42 16.59 4.41
C TYR A 294 -8.56 17.13 3.55
N CYS A 295 -8.74 18.44 3.50
CA CYS A 295 -9.66 19.03 2.53
C CYS A 295 -9.13 20.36 2.00
N ASN A 296 -8.90 20.40 0.70
CA ASN A 296 -8.60 21.60 -0.07
C ASN A 296 -9.43 21.55 -1.35
N GLU A 297 -10.37 22.48 -1.52
CA GLU A 297 -11.28 22.50 -2.67
C GLU A 297 -10.54 22.71 -4.00
N GLU A 298 -9.39 23.40 -4.00
CA GLU A 298 -8.53 23.55 -5.17
C GLU A 298 -7.92 22.21 -5.59
N VAL A 299 -7.49 21.40 -4.62
CA VAL A 299 -7.00 20.04 -4.90
C VAL A 299 -8.11 19.13 -5.41
N ASP A 300 -9.33 19.24 -4.87
CA ASP A 300 -10.49 18.53 -5.42
C ASP A 300 -10.71 18.91 -6.89
N GLU A 301 -10.76 20.21 -7.21
CA GLU A 301 -10.93 20.71 -8.57
C GLU A 301 -9.85 20.18 -9.53
N ILE A 302 -8.58 20.23 -9.12
CA ILE A 302 -7.45 19.72 -9.91
C ILE A 302 -7.60 18.21 -10.16
N LEU A 303 -7.89 17.42 -9.13
CA LEU A 303 -8.01 15.96 -9.25
C LEU A 303 -9.20 15.55 -10.13
N TYR A 304 -10.35 16.24 -10.01
CA TYR A 304 -11.50 15.99 -10.88
C TYR A 304 -11.26 16.43 -12.33
N ALA A 305 -10.56 17.55 -12.54
CA ALA A 305 -10.15 17.97 -13.88
C ALA A 305 -9.18 16.96 -14.50
N ALA A 306 -8.18 16.48 -13.74
CA ALA A 306 -7.22 15.48 -14.20
C ALA A 306 -7.88 14.14 -14.52
N ALA A 307 -8.98 13.79 -13.83
CA ALA A 307 -9.74 12.58 -14.12
C ALA A 307 -10.54 12.67 -15.44
N ALA A 308 -10.92 13.87 -15.87
CA ALA A 308 -11.67 14.12 -17.10
C ALA A 308 -10.77 14.48 -18.30
N GLU A 309 -9.52 14.87 -18.06
CA GLU A 309 -8.57 15.25 -19.11
C GLU A 309 -8.02 14.04 -19.86
N THR A 310 -8.00 14.13 -21.18
CA THR A 310 -7.57 13.06 -22.10
C THR A 310 -6.24 13.36 -22.78
N ASP A 311 -5.84 14.63 -22.84
CA ASP A 311 -4.51 15.03 -23.28
C ASP A 311 -3.49 14.74 -22.18
N PHE A 312 -2.44 13.99 -22.52
CA PHE A 312 -1.47 13.52 -21.54
C PHE A 312 -0.69 14.66 -20.89
N ASP A 313 -0.24 15.66 -21.65
CA ASP A 313 0.59 16.75 -21.15
C ASP A 313 -0.24 17.71 -20.27
N ALA A 314 -1.47 18.01 -20.68
CA ALA A 314 -2.41 18.79 -19.88
C ALA A 314 -2.74 18.08 -18.55
N ARG A 315 -2.99 16.76 -18.62
CA ARG A 315 -3.24 15.93 -17.43
C ARG A 315 -2.04 15.87 -16.50
N LYS A 316 -0.82 15.76 -17.06
CA LYS A 316 0.43 15.80 -16.29
C LYS A 316 0.59 17.12 -15.54
N ALA A 317 0.33 18.24 -16.19
CA ALA A 317 0.42 19.55 -15.56
C ALA A 317 -0.51 19.69 -14.34
N LEU A 318 -1.73 19.15 -14.42
CA LEU A 318 -2.66 19.10 -13.29
C LEU A 318 -2.12 18.26 -12.13
N TYR A 319 -1.57 17.07 -12.41
CA TYR A 319 -0.96 16.24 -11.36
C TYR A 319 0.31 16.88 -10.77
N ASP A 320 1.04 17.69 -11.54
CA ASP A 320 2.21 18.42 -11.04
C ASP A 320 1.82 19.50 -10.05
N GLU A 321 0.75 20.25 -10.34
CA GLU A 321 0.18 21.26 -9.44
C GLU A 321 -0.35 20.62 -8.15
N PHE A 322 -1.11 19.52 -8.27
CA PHE A 322 -1.57 18.71 -7.14
C PHE A 322 -0.41 18.30 -6.21
N GLN A 323 0.68 17.78 -6.79
CA GLN A 323 1.85 17.34 -6.02
C GLN A 323 2.58 18.52 -5.36
N VAL A 324 2.66 19.69 -6.01
CA VAL A 324 3.26 20.90 -5.42
C VAL A 324 2.45 21.38 -4.21
N ILE A 325 1.12 21.44 -4.32
CA ILE A 325 0.25 21.86 -3.21
C ILE A 325 0.38 20.88 -2.04
N THR A 326 0.19 19.58 -2.31
CA THR A 326 0.16 18.57 -1.25
C THR A 326 1.53 18.32 -0.61
N ALA A 327 2.63 18.54 -1.32
CA ALA A 327 3.95 18.52 -0.71
C ALA A 327 4.10 19.60 0.36
N VAL A 328 3.53 20.79 0.15
CA VAL A 328 3.58 21.88 1.15
C VAL A 328 2.58 21.65 2.28
N GLU A 329 1.36 21.22 1.96
CA GLU A 329 0.27 21.08 2.94
C GLU A 329 0.38 19.80 3.80
N LEU A 330 1.20 18.83 3.38
CA LEU A 330 1.55 17.62 4.11
C LEU A 330 0.35 16.85 4.70
N PRO A 331 -0.66 16.43 3.91
CA PRO A 331 -1.59 15.39 4.36
C PRO A 331 -0.88 14.06 4.60
N PHE A 332 0.22 13.84 3.87
CA PHE A 332 1.14 12.73 3.96
C PHE A 332 2.56 13.26 3.79
N TYR A 333 3.53 12.65 4.48
CA TYR A 333 4.95 12.82 4.23
C TYR A 333 5.51 11.50 3.66
N GLY A 334 5.95 11.53 2.41
CA GLY A 334 6.50 10.35 1.73
C GLY A 334 7.80 9.88 2.38
N ILE A 335 7.91 8.58 2.67
CA ILE A 335 9.14 7.95 3.16
C ILE A 335 9.84 7.26 2.00
N ASN A 336 9.19 6.27 1.38
CA ASN A 336 9.77 5.51 0.28
C ASN A 336 8.69 4.93 -0.65
N ALA A 337 9.09 4.68 -1.90
CA ALA A 337 8.39 3.71 -2.74
C ALA A 337 8.59 2.34 -2.09
N LEU A 338 7.49 1.68 -1.74
CA LEU A 338 7.54 0.40 -1.04
C LEU A 338 7.72 -0.70 -2.08
N PRO A 339 8.87 -1.40 -2.10
CA PRO A 339 9.06 -2.47 -3.05
C PRO A 339 8.19 -3.66 -2.65
N ILE A 340 7.65 -4.33 -3.66
CA ILE A 340 7.13 -5.68 -3.53
C ILE A 340 8.02 -6.55 -4.38
N TYR A 341 8.56 -7.59 -3.77
CA TYR A 341 9.43 -8.56 -4.39
C TYR A 341 8.70 -9.89 -4.48
N GLY A 342 9.12 -10.71 -5.42
CA GLY A 342 8.67 -12.08 -5.57
C GLY A 342 9.85 -13.02 -5.66
N ALA A 343 9.59 -14.28 -5.40
CA ALA A 343 10.52 -15.36 -5.69
C ALA A 343 9.76 -16.65 -5.96
N HIS A 344 10.32 -17.48 -6.83
CA HIS A 344 9.76 -18.77 -7.14
C HIS A 344 10.85 -19.83 -7.28
N GLN A 345 10.45 -21.08 -7.07
CA GLN A 345 11.30 -22.24 -7.27
C GLN A 345 11.75 -22.35 -8.72
N THR A 346 12.99 -22.77 -8.96
CA THR A 346 13.56 -22.86 -10.33
C THR A 346 12.79 -23.78 -11.27
N TYR A 347 12.04 -24.76 -10.75
CA TYR A 347 11.19 -25.65 -11.54
C TYR A 347 9.83 -25.03 -11.91
N VAL A 348 9.44 -23.88 -11.33
CA VAL A 348 8.22 -23.17 -11.72
C VAL A 348 8.54 -22.33 -12.94
N LYS A 349 7.77 -22.53 -14.01
CA LYS A 349 8.04 -21.93 -15.32
C LYS A 349 6.88 -21.06 -15.74
N ASN A 350 7.20 -20.07 -16.58
CA ASN A 350 6.25 -19.07 -17.09
C ASN A 350 5.51 -18.30 -15.99
N MET A 351 6.16 -18.05 -14.84
CA MET A 351 5.62 -17.09 -13.88
C MET A 351 5.39 -15.74 -14.57
N PRO A 352 4.25 -15.08 -14.34
CA PRO A 352 4.01 -13.75 -14.88
C PRO A 352 4.94 -12.74 -14.20
N LEU A 353 5.95 -12.27 -14.94
CA LEU A 353 6.95 -11.30 -14.43
C LEU A 353 6.68 -9.85 -14.89
N GLY A 354 5.48 -9.58 -15.42
CA GLY A 354 5.09 -8.22 -15.82
C GLY A 354 4.81 -7.33 -14.61
N THR A 355 4.44 -6.07 -14.85
CA THR A 355 4.13 -5.09 -13.79
C THR A 355 3.02 -5.54 -12.83
N TRP A 356 2.14 -6.42 -13.28
CA TRP A 356 1.06 -6.99 -12.47
C TRP A 356 1.46 -8.28 -11.76
N GLY A 357 2.66 -8.82 -12.02
CA GLY A 357 3.20 -10.01 -11.37
C GLY A 357 2.16 -11.14 -11.25
N SER A 358 2.08 -11.69 -10.04
CA SER A 358 1.11 -12.70 -9.61
C SER A 358 -0.38 -12.30 -9.68
N LEU A 359 -0.72 -11.03 -9.91
CA LEU A 359 -2.10 -10.61 -10.23
C LEU A 359 -2.48 -10.90 -11.70
N SER A 360 -1.53 -11.31 -12.53
CA SER A 360 -1.79 -11.75 -13.89
C SER A 360 -2.36 -13.17 -13.92
N GLY A 361 -2.88 -13.58 -15.08
CA GLY A 361 -3.33 -14.95 -15.29
C GLY A 361 -2.22 -15.98 -15.07
N MET A 362 -2.56 -17.11 -14.41
CA MET A 362 -1.64 -18.22 -14.15
C MET A 362 -1.86 -19.41 -15.12
N GLU A 363 -2.65 -19.23 -16.18
CA GLU A 363 -2.98 -20.30 -17.13
C GLU A 363 -1.74 -20.93 -17.79
N ASP A 364 -0.71 -20.11 -18.04
CA ASP A 364 0.53 -20.50 -18.71
C ASP A 364 1.62 -21.03 -17.76
N VAL A 365 1.40 -20.95 -16.44
CA VAL A 365 2.36 -21.42 -15.42
C VAL A 365 2.39 -22.94 -15.40
N TRP A 366 3.57 -23.54 -15.34
CA TRP A 366 3.72 -24.99 -15.22
C TRP A 366 4.90 -25.37 -14.33
N ILE A 367 4.92 -26.63 -13.89
CA ILE A 367 5.94 -27.18 -12.98
C ILE A 367 6.76 -28.23 -13.73
N ASP A 368 8.09 -28.05 -13.75
CA ASP A 368 9.07 -28.95 -14.35
C ASP A 368 9.55 -29.98 -13.31
N LYS A 369 8.65 -30.88 -12.89
CA LYS A 369 8.92 -31.95 -11.90
C LYS A 369 8.77 -33.35 -12.51
#